data_AF-A0A9P7AMX2-F1
#
_entry.id   AF-A0A9P7AMX2-F1
#
_cell.length_a   1.000
_cell.length_b   1.000
_cell.length_c   1.000
_cell.angle_alpha   90.00
_cell.angle_beta   90.00
_cell.angle_gamma   90.00
#
_symmetry.space_group_name_H-M   'P 1'
#
loop_
_entity.id
_entity.type
_entity.pdbx_description
1 polymer ?
#
loop_
_entity_poly.entity_id
_entity_poly.type
_entity_poly.pdbx_seq_one_letter_code
_entity_poly.pdbx_strand_id
1 'polypeptide(L)'
;MSSVQRNPASAHADAAVALALLKKALASPPSIGAPPIVTYPRRKPRKPKSGNELSASAFHPHVLARDHLRLWSTPHSDSFHLSALEQLPLNDVLQLFDVMLVSIEIKTRENYGAGLLRFHQYCDSRHIPEARRMPASDFLLASFIASWAGKVAAITAQNWLAGLHFWHNLHGAPWFGHSILRSATAGLGKLVPDSSKRPRRPPVTLEHMHALFRGLDLSNAFDAVETHASHGVIWHFSLGSSLHELAAPFCVLSAAIPI
;
A
#
# COMPACT_ATOMS: atom_id res chain seq x y z
N MET A 1 -16.44 20.61 46.73
CA MET A 1 -16.47 19.75 45.53
C MET A 1 -17.20 20.52 44.44
N SER A 2 -16.47 21.25 43.58
CA SER A 2 -17.07 21.97 42.45
C SER A 2 -16.61 21.27 41.19
N SER A 3 -17.42 20.32 40.71
CA SER A 3 -17.24 19.75 39.38
C SER A 3 -17.49 20.88 38.38
N VAL A 4 -16.42 21.46 37.85
CA VAL A 4 -16.50 22.37 36.71
C VAL A 4 -17.12 21.58 35.55
N GLN A 5 -18.43 21.74 35.33
CA GLN A 5 -19.07 21.23 34.14
C GLN A 5 -18.47 21.99 32.95
N ARG A 6 -17.58 21.31 32.20
CA ARG A 6 -17.09 21.82 30.93
C ARG A 6 -18.29 22.07 30.02
N ASN A 7 -18.43 23.31 29.57
CA ASN A 7 -19.50 23.72 28.68
C ASN A 7 -19.36 22.95 27.35
N PRO A 8 -20.41 22.28 26.83
CA PRO A 8 -20.30 21.47 25.60
C PRO A 8 -19.73 22.25 24.40
N ALA A 9 -20.00 23.56 24.30
CA ALA A 9 -19.44 24.40 23.25
C ALA A 9 -17.90 24.55 23.34
N SER A 10 -17.32 24.60 24.54
CA SER A 10 -15.85 24.67 24.70
C SER A 10 -15.20 23.32 24.40
N ALA A 11 -15.84 22.21 24.81
CA ALA A 11 -15.34 20.87 24.51
C ALA A 11 -15.30 20.58 23.00
N HIS A 12 -16.32 21.00 22.24
CA HIS A 12 -16.32 20.88 20.78
C HIS A 12 -15.24 21.74 20.10
N ALA A 13 -14.97 22.95 20.62
CA ALA A 13 -13.90 23.81 20.11
C ALA A 13 -12.52 23.18 20.38
N ASP A 14 -12.30 22.65 21.58
CA ASP A 14 -11.05 21.97 21.96
C ASP A 14 -10.79 20.73 21.09
N ALA A 15 -11.83 19.93 20.82
CA ALA A 15 -11.74 18.77 19.93
C ALA A 15 -11.38 19.18 18.49
N ALA A 16 -12.04 20.21 17.95
CA ALA A 16 -11.74 20.71 16.61
C ALA A 16 -10.28 21.20 16.47
N VAL A 17 -9.77 21.89 17.50
CA VAL A 17 -8.37 22.33 17.55
C VAL A 17 -7.41 21.15 17.63
N ALA A 18 -7.68 20.17 18.51
CA ALA A 18 -6.84 18.98 18.64
C ALA A 18 -6.75 18.19 17.33
N LEU A 19 -7.88 17.98 16.66
CA LEU A 19 -7.93 17.32 15.36
C LEU A 19 -7.17 18.11 14.28
N ALA A 20 -7.31 19.43 14.26
CA ALA A 20 -6.58 20.28 13.32
C ALA A 20 -5.06 20.22 13.55
N LEU A 21 -4.61 20.21 14.81
CA LEU A 21 -3.20 20.04 15.18
C LEU A 21 -2.67 18.67 14.72
N LEU A 22 -3.42 17.60 14.95
CA LEU A 22 -3.05 16.26 14.49
C LEU A 22 -2.95 16.22 12.96
N LYS A 23 -3.96 16.72 12.23
CA LYS A 23 -3.94 16.75 10.75
C LYS A 23 -2.76 17.57 10.22
N LYS A 24 -2.44 18.68 10.86
CA LYS A 24 -1.27 19.51 10.53
C LYS A 24 0.05 18.77 10.78
N ALA A 25 0.15 18.03 11.88
CA ALA A 25 1.32 17.23 12.19
C ALA A 25 1.47 16.04 11.22
N LEU A 26 0.39 15.34 10.88
CA LEU A 26 0.38 14.26 9.88
C LEU A 26 0.78 14.73 8.48
N ALA A 27 0.46 15.98 8.12
CA ALA A 27 0.90 16.60 6.86
C ALA A 27 2.41 16.84 6.79
N SER A 28 3.11 16.87 7.93
CA SER A 28 4.57 16.96 7.98
C SER A 28 5.20 15.58 7.81
N PRO A 29 6.37 15.44 7.15
CA PRO A 29 7.00 14.14 6.95
C PRO A 29 7.24 13.42 8.30
N PRO A 30 7.10 12.08 8.35
CA PRO A 30 7.25 11.33 9.59
C PRO A 30 8.66 11.53 10.17
N SER A 31 8.75 11.75 11.48
CA SER A 31 10.02 12.00 12.15
C SER A 31 10.87 10.74 12.28
N ILE A 32 10.26 9.55 12.16
CA ILE A 32 10.89 8.26 12.39
C ILE A 32 10.77 7.39 11.13
N GLY A 33 11.89 6.81 10.72
CA GLY A 33 11.95 5.86 9.60
C GLY A 33 12.35 6.44 8.25
N ALA A 34 13.23 7.46 8.20
CA ALA A 34 14.14 7.54 7.07
C ALA A 34 15.21 6.44 7.28
N PRO A 35 15.17 5.29 6.56
CA PRO A 35 16.39 4.50 6.39
C PRO A 35 17.50 5.43 5.86
N PRO A 36 18.78 5.12 6.07
CA PRO A 36 19.87 5.97 5.58
C PRO A 36 19.67 6.24 4.09
N ILE A 37 19.24 7.46 3.80
CA ILE A 37 19.24 8.13 2.49
C ILE A 37 18.75 7.24 1.33
N VAL A 38 17.47 6.86 1.32
CA VAL A 38 16.77 6.76 0.02
C VAL A 38 16.09 8.10 -0.21
N THR A 39 16.83 9.03 -0.79
CA THR A 39 16.29 10.31 -1.29
C THR A 39 15.38 10.00 -2.48
N TYR A 40 14.10 9.78 -2.21
CA TYR A 40 13.13 9.70 -3.29
C TYR A 40 13.08 11.06 -4.00
N PRO A 41 13.13 11.09 -5.34
CA PRO A 41 13.06 12.34 -6.07
C PRO A 41 11.77 13.08 -5.70
N ARG A 42 11.87 14.40 -5.53
CA ARG A 42 10.71 15.25 -5.26
C ARG A 42 9.75 15.15 -6.44
N ARG A 43 8.67 14.39 -6.27
CA ARG A 43 7.59 14.25 -7.26
C ARG A 43 6.48 15.23 -6.92
N LYS A 44 5.88 15.83 -7.94
CA LYS A 44 4.64 16.59 -7.81
C LYS A 44 3.44 15.64 -7.94
N PRO A 45 2.35 15.86 -7.18
CA PRO A 45 1.08 15.20 -7.42
C PRO A 45 0.68 15.32 -8.90
N ARG A 46 0.19 14.23 -9.48
CA ARG A 46 -0.23 14.23 -10.88
C ARG A 46 -1.63 14.81 -10.98
N LYS A 47 -1.86 15.67 -11.96
CA LYS A 47 -3.23 16.13 -12.28
C LYS A 47 -4.11 14.94 -12.69
N PRO A 48 -5.37 14.87 -12.22
CA PRO A 48 -6.31 13.86 -12.67
C PRO A 48 -6.48 13.91 -14.19
N LYS A 49 -6.65 12.74 -14.82
CA LYS A 49 -7.07 12.68 -16.22
C LYS A 49 -8.56 13.01 -16.30
N SER A 50 -8.99 13.61 -17.42
CA SER A 50 -10.42 13.84 -17.69
C SER A 50 -11.22 12.53 -17.53
N GLY A 51 -12.37 12.62 -16.85
CA GLY A 51 -13.20 11.46 -16.49
C GLY A 51 -12.70 10.62 -15.30
N ASN A 52 -11.58 11.01 -14.67
CA ASN A 52 -11.05 10.39 -13.44
C ASN A 52 -10.82 11.46 -12.36
N GLU A 53 -11.71 12.44 -12.30
CA GLU A 53 -11.64 13.51 -11.32
C GLU A 53 -12.21 13.04 -9.99
N LEU A 54 -11.66 13.57 -8.90
CA LEU A 54 -12.20 13.46 -7.56
C LEU A 54 -12.95 14.75 -7.25
N SER A 55 -14.08 14.62 -6.58
CA SER A 55 -14.83 15.75 -6.03
C SER A 55 -13.98 16.46 -4.99
N ALA A 56 -13.98 17.79 -5.02
CA ALA A 56 -13.25 18.59 -4.03
C ALA A 56 -13.77 18.29 -2.62
N SER A 57 -12.88 17.85 -1.74
CA SER A 57 -13.22 17.42 -0.38
C SER A 57 -12.06 17.71 0.57
N ALA A 58 -12.37 18.26 1.74
CA ALA A 58 -11.36 18.53 2.79
C ALA A 58 -10.71 17.23 3.30
N PHE A 59 -11.39 16.10 3.12
CA PHE A 59 -10.94 14.77 3.48
C PHE A 59 -9.93 14.17 2.49
N HIS A 60 -9.81 14.74 1.28
CA HIS A 60 -9.02 14.19 0.16
C HIS A 60 -8.10 15.25 -0.44
N PRO A 61 -7.14 15.79 0.34
CA PRO A 61 -6.22 16.80 -0.17
C PRO A 61 -5.43 16.26 -1.37
N HIS A 62 -5.09 17.15 -2.31
CA HIS A 62 -4.36 16.79 -3.52
C HIS A 62 -2.87 16.54 -3.21
N VAL A 63 -2.54 15.27 -2.93
CA VAL A 63 -1.20 14.83 -2.49
C VAL A 63 -0.68 13.67 -3.34
N LEU A 64 0.52 13.17 -3.07
CA LEU A 64 1.08 12.02 -3.80
C LEU A 64 0.34 10.73 -3.41
N ALA A 65 0.32 9.76 -4.33
CA ALA A 65 -0.33 8.47 -4.09
C ALA A 65 0.17 7.78 -2.80
N ARG A 66 1.49 7.82 -2.53
CA ARG A 66 2.07 7.24 -1.31
C ARG A 66 1.58 7.89 -0.01
N ASP A 67 1.07 9.12 -0.09
CA ASP A 67 0.64 9.90 1.06
C ASP A 67 -0.89 9.82 1.27
N HIS A 68 -1.65 9.25 0.32
CA HIS A 68 -3.11 9.09 0.45
C HIS A 68 -3.48 8.33 1.73
N LEU A 69 -2.78 7.24 2.05
CA LEU A 69 -3.06 6.43 3.25
C LEU A 69 -2.99 7.26 4.54
N ARG A 70 -2.07 8.23 4.61
CA ARG A 70 -1.82 9.02 5.82
C ARG A 70 -2.68 10.28 5.87
N LEU A 71 -2.87 10.92 4.73
CA LEU A 71 -3.45 12.27 4.64
C LEU A 71 -4.92 12.27 4.26
N TRP A 72 -5.43 11.19 3.69
CA TRP A 72 -6.86 11.06 3.42
C TRP A 72 -7.57 10.52 4.65
N SER A 73 -8.75 11.08 4.90
CA SER A 73 -9.52 10.81 6.11
C SER A 73 -11.00 10.69 5.78
N THR A 74 -11.83 10.43 6.78
CA THR A 74 -13.29 10.45 6.70
C THR A 74 -13.84 11.00 8.03
N PRO A 75 -15.14 11.30 8.12
CA PRO A 75 -15.75 11.59 9.41
C PRO A 75 -15.51 10.50 10.47
N HIS A 76 -15.42 9.23 10.07
CA HIS A 76 -15.07 8.13 10.98
C HIS A 76 -13.63 8.25 11.49
N SER A 77 -12.69 8.52 10.59
CA SER A 77 -11.28 8.73 10.94
C SER A 77 -11.12 9.87 11.95
N ASP A 78 -11.87 10.96 11.77
CA ASP A 78 -11.83 12.11 12.68
C ASP A 78 -12.30 11.76 14.09
N SER A 79 -13.42 11.03 14.20
CA SER A 79 -13.91 10.52 15.48
C SER A 79 -12.89 9.57 16.14
N PHE A 80 -12.30 8.65 15.37
CA PHE A 80 -11.27 7.73 15.86
C PHE A 80 -10.02 8.48 16.36
N HIS A 81 -9.56 9.48 15.62
CA HIS A 81 -8.41 10.28 16.01
C HIS A 81 -8.66 11.06 17.31
N LEU A 82 -9.87 11.59 17.50
CA LEU A 82 -10.25 12.26 18.75
C LEU A 82 -10.23 11.27 19.92
N SER A 83 -10.84 10.10 19.77
CA SER A 83 -10.80 9.05 20.80
C SER A 83 -9.38 8.58 21.12
N ALA A 84 -8.48 8.56 20.13
CA ALA A 84 -7.07 8.25 20.36
C ALA A 84 -6.35 9.34 21.17
N LEU A 85 -6.60 10.61 20.86
CA LEU A 85 -6.02 11.77 21.57
C LEU A 85 -6.57 11.94 23.00
N GLU A 86 -7.75 11.40 23.29
CA GLU A 86 -8.27 11.31 24.67
C GLU A 86 -7.50 10.28 25.51
N GLN A 87 -6.93 9.25 24.88
CA GLN A 87 -6.25 8.16 25.55
C GLN A 87 -4.73 8.33 25.61
N LEU A 88 -4.14 8.98 24.60
CA LEU A 88 -2.70 9.09 24.42
C LEU A 88 -2.28 10.52 24.04
N PRO A 89 -1.10 10.98 24.48
CA PRO A 89 -0.50 12.22 24.00
C PRO A 89 -0.34 12.25 22.47
N LEU A 90 -0.40 13.46 21.89
CA LEU A 90 -0.28 13.67 20.44
C LEU A 90 0.95 12.99 19.82
N ASN A 91 2.11 13.09 20.47
CA ASN A 91 3.34 12.49 19.97
C ASN A 91 3.27 10.96 19.89
N ASP A 92 2.59 10.31 20.83
CA ASP A 92 2.46 8.85 20.85
C ASP A 92 1.50 8.38 19.76
N VAL A 93 0.41 9.11 19.52
CA VAL A 93 -0.52 8.84 18.41
C VAL A 93 0.18 9.01 17.06
N LEU A 94 0.94 10.09 16.87
CA LEU A 94 1.72 10.32 15.66
C LEU A 94 2.75 9.20 15.44
N GLN A 95 3.47 8.83 16.50
CA GLN A 95 4.45 7.77 16.47
C GLN A 95 3.84 6.44 16.08
N LEU A 96 2.66 6.10 16.63
CA LEU A 96 1.92 4.89 16.28
C LEU A 96 1.59 4.85 14.78
N PHE A 97 0.99 5.91 14.24
CA PHE A 97 0.62 5.96 12.83
C PHE A 97 1.83 5.93 11.90
N ASP A 98 2.93 6.57 12.30
CA ASP A 98 4.18 6.54 11.54
C ASP A 98 4.77 5.13 11.50
N VAL A 99 4.81 4.42 12.64
CA VAL A 99 5.27 3.03 12.72
C VAL A 99 4.38 2.10 11.89
N MET A 100 3.06 2.27 11.98
CA MET A 100 2.12 1.51 11.14
C MET A 100 2.41 1.72 9.65
N LEU A 101 2.67 2.95 9.21
CA LEU A 101 2.99 3.23 7.80
C LEU A 101 4.37 2.72 7.38
N VAL A 102 5.35 2.66 8.28
CA VAL A 102 6.67 2.07 8.02
C VAL A 102 6.57 0.57 7.73
N SER A 103 5.54 -0.12 8.25
CA SER A 103 5.30 -1.55 7.95
C SER A 103 5.08 -1.87 6.47
N ILE A 104 4.81 -0.84 5.63
CA ILE A 104 4.62 -0.97 4.20
C ILE A 104 5.67 -0.19 3.42
N GLU A 105 6.28 -0.84 2.42
CA GLU A 105 7.23 -0.20 1.51
C GLU A 105 6.60 0.98 0.76
N ILE A 106 7.40 1.99 0.41
CA ILE A 106 6.92 3.21 -0.25
C ILE A 106 6.25 2.91 -1.61
N LYS A 107 6.77 1.95 -2.37
CA LYS A 107 6.15 1.53 -3.64
C LYS A 107 4.78 0.87 -3.40
N THR A 108 4.66 0.10 -2.33
CA THR A 108 3.38 -0.49 -1.92
C THR A 108 2.39 0.58 -1.48
N ARG A 109 2.85 1.63 -0.78
CA ARG A 109 2.01 2.81 -0.46
C ARG A 109 1.48 3.50 -1.71
N GLU A 110 2.31 3.66 -2.76
CA GLU A 110 1.84 4.23 -4.04
C GLU A 110 0.72 3.37 -4.66
N ASN A 111 0.87 2.05 -4.64
CA ASN A 111 -0.15 1.12 -5.15
C ASN A 111 -1.44 1.16 -4.31
N TYR A 112 -1.31 1.17 -2.99
CA TYR A 112 -2.45 1.24 -2.07
C TYR A 112 -3.18 2.57 -2.20
N GLY A 113 -2.46 3.69 -2.24
CA GLY A 113 -3.04 5.00 -2.46
C GLY A 113 -3.72 5.15 -3.82
N ALA A 114 -3.24 4.46 -4.86
CA ALA A 114 -3.96 4.37 -6.12
C ALA A 114 -5.29 3.63 -5.99
N GLY A 115 -5.35 2.59 -5.13
CA GLY A 115 -6.60 1.90 -4.78
C GLY A 115 -7.61 2.80 -4.08
N LEU A 116 -7.16 3.59 -3.09
CA LEU A 116 -8.00 4.60 -2.42
C LEU A 116 -8.56 5.59 -3.44
N LEU A 117 -7.71 6.12 -4.33
CA LEU A 117 -8.15 7.03 -5.38
C LEU A 117 -9.27 6.44 -6.23
N ARG A 118 -9.15 5.17 -6.66
CA ARG A 118 -10.19 4.50 -7.46
C ARG A 118 -11.48 4.28 -6.68
N PHE A 119 -11.38 3.96 -5.40
CA PHE A 119 -12.54 3.79 -4.53
C PHE A 119 -13.31 5.10 -4.33
N HIS A 120 -12.61 6.21 -4.05
CA HIS A 120 -13.27 7.50 -3.86
C HIS A 120 -13.87 8.04 -5.18
N GLN A 121 -13.20 7.85 -6.32
CA GLN A 121 -13.78 8.15 -7.64
C GLN A 121 -15.07 7.35 -7.90
N TYR A 122 -15.06 6.06 -7.54
CA TYR A 122 -16.24 5.22 -7.64
C TYR A 122 -17.37 5.76 -6.74
N CYS A 123 -17.06 6.11 -5.49
CA CYS A 123 -18.02 6.67 -4.56
C CYS A 123 -18.60 8.01 -5.04
N ASP A 124 -17.77 8.91 -5.58
CA ASP A 124 -18.20 10.17 -6.18
C ASP A 124 -19.16 9.92 -7.35
N SER A 125 -18.82 8.99 -8.26
CA SER A 125 -19.66 8.64 -9.42
C SER A 125 -21.03 8.06 -9.05
N ARG A 126 -21.18 7.56 -7.81
CA ARG A 126 -22.43 7.00 -7.26
C ARG A 126 -23.06 7.88 -6.19
N HIS A 127 -22.57 9.11 -6.02
CA HIS A 127 -23.03 10.06 -5.01
C HIS A 127 -23.07 9.47 -3.59
N ILE A 128 -22.07 8.65 -3.26
CA ILE A 128 -21.92 8.07 -1.93
C ILE A 128 -21.30 9.13 -1.02
N PRO A 129 -21.99 9.59 0.04
CA PRO A 129 -21.49 10.62 0.94
C PRO A 129 -20.28 10.11 1.72
N GLU A 130 -19.39 11.01 2.12
CA GLU A 130 -18.14 10.69 2.83
C GLU A 130 -18.35 9.84 4.09
N ALA A 131 -19.40 10.12 4.87
CA ALA A 131 -19.74 9.37 6.07
C ALA A 131 -20.06 7.88 5.81
N ARG A 132 -20.36 7.48 4.57
CA ARG A 132 -20.61 6.08 4.19
C ARG A 132 -19.41 5.40 3.52
N ARG A 133 -18.28 6.09 3.38
CA ARG A 133 -17.07 5.54 2.73
C ARG A 133 -16.16 4.80 3.70
N MET A 134 -16.28 5.07 4.99
CA MET A 134 -15.60 4.35 6.06
C MET A 134 -16.48 4.34 7.32
N PRO A 135 -16.69 3.17 7.96
CA PRO A 135 -16.29 1.85 7.49
C PRO A 135 -17.08 1.44 6.23
N ALA A 136 -16.39 0.98 5.19
CA ALA A 136 -17.02 0.58 3.94
C ALA A 136 -17.74 -0.76 4.12
N SER A 137 -19.03 -0.82 3.79
CA SER A 137 -19.81 -2.06 3.88
C SER A 137 -19.36 -3.11 2.86
N ASP A 138 -19.62 -4.39 3.15
CA ASP A 138 -19.31 -5.51 2.22
C ASP A 138 -19.91 -5.26 0.83
N PHE A 139 -21.16 -4.80 0.79
CA PHE A 139 -21.86 -4.47 -0.45
C PHE A 139 -21.20 -3.32 -1.21
N LEU A 140 -20.75 -2.27 -0.51
CA LEU A 140 -20.06 -1.15 -1.14
C LEU A 140 -18.73 -1.59 -1.76
N LEU A 141 -17.92 -2.34 -1.02
CA LEU A 141 -16.66 -2.89 -1.51
C LEU A 141 -16.88 -3.84 -2.69
N ALA A 142 -17.87 -4.73 -2.60
CA ALA A 142 -18.21 -5.65 -3.68
C ALA A 142 -18.68 -4.92 -4.93
N SER A 143 -19.53 -3.91 -4.79
CA SER A 143 -20.06 -3.10 -5.88
C SER A 143 -18.96 -2.30 -6.57
N PHE A 144 -18.03 -1.73 -5.79
CA PHE A 144 -16.81 -1.11 -6.30
C PHE A 144 -16.04 -2.09 -7.19
N ILE A 145 -15.72 -3.29 -6.70
CA ILE A 145 -14.95 -4.29 -7.46
C ILE A 145 -15.70 -4.76 -8.70
N ALA A 146 -17.00 -5.03 -8.58
CA ALA A 146 -17.84 -5.42 -9.71
C ALA A 146 -17.85 -4.38 -10.85
N SER A 147 -17.77 -3.08 -10.52
CA SER A 147 -17.74 -2.00 -11.52
C SER A 147 -16.50 -2.03 -12.44
N TRP A 148 -15.44 -2.71 -11.99
CA TRP A 148 -14.18 -2.90 -12.71
C TRP A 148 -14.04 -4.29 -13.35
N ALA A 149 -15.07 -5.15 -13.27
CA ALA A 149 -15.06 -6.45 -13.92
C ALA A 149 -14.79 -6.32 -15.43
N GLY A 150 -13.88 -7.15 -15.94
CA GLY A 150 -13.44 -7.11 -17.34
C GLY A 150 -12.57 -5.91 -17.75
N LYS A 151 -12.38 -4.92 -16.87
CA LYS A 151 -11.58 -3.70 -17.14
C LYS A 151 -10.17 -3.76 -16.55
N VAL A 152 -9.97 -4.57 -15.52
CA VAL A 152 -8.69 -4.69 -14.80
C VAL A 152 -8.34 -6.14 -14.52
N ALA A 153 -7.05 -6.42 -14.38
CA ALA A 153 -6.57 -7.72 -13.93
C ALA A 153 -6.97 -7.96 -12.46
N ALA A 154 -7.18 -9.24 -12.10
CA ALA A 154 -7.56 -9.64 -10.75
C ALA A 154 -6.55 -9.15 -9.70
N ILE A 155 -5.25 -9.24 -10.00
CA ILE A 155 -4.18 -8.78 -9.11
C ILE A 155 -4.26 -7.27 -8.82
N THR A 156 -4.71 -6.47 -9.79
CA THR A 156 -4.89 -5.02 -9.61
C THR A 156 -6.03 -4.74 -8.64
N ALA A 157 -7.17 -5.41 -8.80
CA ALA A 157 -8.30 -5.29 -7.89
C ALA A 157 -7.95 -5.74 -6.46
N GLN A 158 -7.19 -6.83 -6.31
CA GLN A 158 -6.70 -7.32 -5.03
C GLN A 158 -5.78 -6.30 -4.34
N ASN A 159 -4.86 -5.68 -5.08
CA ASN A 159 -3.98 -4.63 -4.54
C ASN A 159 -4.77 -3.41 -4.06
N TRP A 160 -5.85 -3.03 -4.76
CA TRP A 160 -6.73 -1.96 -4.31
C TRP A 160 -7.45 -2.31 -3.00
N LEU A 161 -7.97 -3.53 -2.89
CA LEU A 161 -8.60 -4.02 -1.65
C LEU A 161 -7.62 -4.10 -0.48
N ALA A 162 -6.39 -4.55 -0.72
CA ALA A 162 -5.35 -4.56 0.30
C ALA A 162 -5.05 -3.14 0.82
N GLY A 163 -5.00 -2.16 -0.08
CA GLY A 163 -4.84 -0.75 0.30
C GLY A 163 -6.02 -0.22 1.11
N LEU A 164 -7.26 -0.51 0.69
CA LEU A 164 -8.46 -0.13 1.43
C LEU A 164 -8.50 -0.78 2.82
N HIS A 165 -8.15 -2.06 2.92
CA HIS A 165 -8.12 -2.77 4.20
C HIS A 165 -7.07 -2.19 5.14
N PHE A 166 -5.85 -1.93 4.65
CA PHE A 166 -4.82 -1.27 5.43
C PHE A 166 -5.27 0.13 5.90
N TRP A 167 -5.91 0.90 5.02
CA TRP A 167 -6.43 2.22 5.37
C TRP A 167 -7.53 2.17 6.44
N HIS A 168 -8.42 1.17 6.39
CA HIS A 168 -9.41 0.94 7.45
C HIS A 168 -8.72 0.65 8.79
N ASN A 169 -7.70 -0.22 8.78
CA ASN A 169 -6.94 -0.55 10.00
C ASN A 169 -6.22 0.68 10.57
N LEU A 170 -5.62 1.51 9.71
CA LEU A 170 -4.94 2.74 10.12
C LEU A 170 -5.88 3.76 10.80
N HIS A 171 -7.14 3.81 10.37
CA HIS A 171 -8.15 4.73 10.91
C HIS A 171 -9.16 4.04 11.85
N GLY A 172 -8.80 2.89 12.41
CA GLY A 172 -9.63 2.21 13.42
C GLY A 172 -11.02 1.83 12.94
N ALA A 173 -11.18 1.57 11.65
CA ALA A 173 -12.45 1.15 11.05
C ALA A 173 -12.51 -0.38 10.93
N PRO A 174 -13.63 -1.02 11.30
CA PRO A 174 -13.82 -2.44 11.04
C PRO A 174 -13.78 -2.74 9.53
N TRP A 175 -13.19 -3.87 9.17
CA TRP A 175 -13.17 -4.35 7.80
C TRP A 175 -14.35 -5.28 7.52
N PHE A 176 -15.20 -4.91 6.57
CA PHE A 176 -16.38 -5.69 6.20
C PHE A 176 -16.22 -6.53 4.92
N GLY A 177 -15.03 -7.03 4.59
CA GLY A 177 -14.82 -7.88 3.40
C GLY A 177 -15.27 -9.34 3.57
N HIS A 178 -16.58 -9.58 3.55
CA HIS A 178 -17.18 -10.89 3.83
C HIS A 178 -17.51 -11.67 2.53
N SER A 179 -18.66 -12.34 2.48
CA SER A 179 -19.02 -13.29 1.42
C SER A 179 -19.34 -12.59 0.09
N ILE A 180 -19.91 -11.38 0.12
CA ILE A 180 -20.31 -10.66 -1.09
C ILE A 180 -19.05 -10.16 -1.80
N LEU A 181 -18.13 -9.52 -1.08
CA LEU A 181 -16.85 -9.08 -1.66
C LEU A 181 -16.04 -10.26 -2.20
N ARG A 182 -16.00 -11.38 -1.47
CA ARG A 182 -15.31 -12.60 -1.93
C ARG A 182 -15.89 -13.11 -3.25
N SER A 183 -17.22 -13.16 -3.36
CA SER A 183 -17.91 -13.61 -4.56
C SER A 183 -17.69 -12.65 -5.74
N ALA A 184 -17.77 -11.34 -5.50
CA ALA A 184 -17.50 -10.32 -6.51
C ALA A 184 -16.05 -10.38 -7.03
N THR A 185 -15.09 -10.59 -6.14
CA THR A 185 -13.67 -10.73 -6.50
C THR A 185 -13.42 -12.00 -7.32
N ALA A 186 -14.03 -13.12 -6.94
CA ALA A 186 -13.96 -14.37 -7.71
C ALA A 186 -14.61 -14.21 -9.10
N GLY A 187 -15.77 -13.54 -9.17
CA GLY A 187 -16.45 -13.20 -10.42
C GLY A 187 -15.60 -12.30 -11.32
N LEU A 188 -14.96 -11.28 -10.76
CA LEU A 188 -14.04 -10.41 -11.50
C LEU A 188 -12.91 -11.21 -12.13
N GLY A 189 -12.26 -12.12 -11.39
CA GLY A 189 -11.23 -13.02 -11.92
C GLY A 189 -11.76 -13.90 -13.07
N LYS A 190 -13.03 -14.32 -12.94
CA LYS A 190 -13.90 -14.94 -13.97
C LYS A 190 -13.86 -14.22 -15.31
N LEU A 191 -14.06 -12.90 -15.23
CA LEU A 191 -14.38 -12.02 -16.34
C LEU A 191 -13.16 -11.31 -16.92
N VAL A 192 -11.95 -11.53 -16.38
CA VAL A 192 -10.71 -10.98 -16.95
C VAL A 192 -10.48 -11.64 -18.32
N PRO A 193 -10.43 -10.86 -19.42
CA PRO A 193 -10.22 -11.43 -20.75
C PRO A 193 -8.85 -12.09 -20.84
N ASP A 194 -8.76 -13.17 -21.61
CA ASP A 194 -7.49 -13.89 -21.78
C ASP A 194 -6.39 -13.03 -22.40
N SER A 195 -6.76 -12.02 -23.20
CA SER A 195 -5.83 -11.02 -23.73
C SER A 195 -5.13 -10.20 -22.64
N SER A 196 -5.71 -10.08 -21.45
CA SER A 196 -5.10 -9.41 -20.30
C SER A 196 -4.22 -10.35 -19.46
N LYS A 197 -4.26 -11.67 -19.70
CA LYS A 197 -3.44 -12.65 -18.99
C LYS A 197 -2.10 -12.77 -19.71
N ARG A 198 -1.02 -12.41 -19.03
CA ARG A 198 0.33 -12.61 -19.58
C ARG A 198 0.62 -14.11 -19.62
N PRO A 199 1.05 -14.68 -20.77
CA PRO A 199 1.48 -16.08 -20.80
C PRO A 199 2.63 -16.29 -19.83
N ARG A 200 2.77 -17.51 -19.30
CA ARG A 200 3.94 -17.87 -18.49
C ARG A 200 5.19 -17.58 -19.30
N ARG A 201 6.19 -16.95 -18.67
CA ARG A 201 7.48 -16.73 -19.33
C ARG A 201 8.09 -18.11 -19.65
N PRO A 202 8.66 -18.31 -20.85
CA PRO A 202 9.37 -19.54 -21.15
C PRO A 202 10.53 -19.73 -20.16
N PRO A 203 10.91 -20.97 -19.85
CA PRO A 203 12.05 -21.24 -18.99
C PRO A 203 13.32 -20.61 -19.58
N VAL A 204 14.21 -20.16 -18.70
CA VAL A 204 15.54 -19.69 -19.12
C VAL A 204 16.31 -20.90 -19.63
N THR A 205 16.67 -20.89 -20.92
CA THR A 205 17.43 -21.98 -21.56
C THR A 205 18.94 -21.75 -21.39
N LEU A 206 19.72 -22.84 -21.51
CA LEU A 206 21.19 -22.76 -21.53
C LEU A 206 21.72 -21.84 -22.65
N GLU A 207 21.00 -21.74 -23.76
CA GLU A 207 21.36 -20.84 -24.87
C GLU A 207 21.27 -19.36 -24.47
N HIS A 208 20.24 -18.98 -23.70
CA HIS A 208 20.16 -17.63 -23.12
C HIS A 208 21.33 -17.36 -22.17
N MET A 209 21.77 -18.37 -21.42
CA MET A 209 22.93 -18.24 -20.53
C MET A 209 24.22 -18.04 -21.32
N HIS A 210 24.49 -18.89 -22.31
CA HIS A 210 25.67 -18.72 -23.16
C HIS A 210 25.65 -17.38 -23.91
N ALA A 211 24.47 -16.89 -24.32
CA ALA A 211 24.34 -15.57 -24.93
C ALA A 211 24.67 -14.44 -23.94
N LEU A 212 24.23 -14.56 -22.68
CA LEU A 212 24.57 -13.61 -21.61
C LEU A 212 26.07 -13.62 -21.33
N PHE A 213 26.67 -14.80 -21.13
CA PHE A 213 28.10 -14.95 -20.86
C PHE A 213 29.01 -14.46 -21.98
N ARG A 214 28.59 -14.56 -23.25
CA ARG A 214 29.36 -14.01 -24.38
C ARG A 214 29.36 -12.48 -24.43
N GLY A 215 28.41 -11.82 -23.79
CA GLY A 215 28.27 -10.36 -23.79
C GLY A 215 28.82 -9.68 -22.52
N LEU A 216 29.27 -10.43 -21.52
CA LEU A 216 29.80 -9.93 -20.26
C LEU A 216 31.33 -9.96 -20.29
N ASP A 217 31.97 -8.83 -19.99
CA ASP A 217 33.42 -8.77 -19.86
C ASP A 217 33.82 -9.14 -18.43
N LEU A 218 34.22 -10.40 -18.21
CA LEU A 218 34.58 -10.90 -16.88
C LEU A 218 35.87 -10.28 -16.30
N SER A 219 36.58 -9.46 -17.08
CA SER A 219 37.71 -8.67 -16.60
C SER A 219 37.30 -7.30 -16.02
N ASN A 220 36.04 -6.89 -16.25
CA ASN A 220 35.44 -5.72 -15.64
C ASN A 220 34.77 -6.09 -14.30
N ALA A 221 35.18 -5.43 -13.22
CA ALA A 221 34.65 -5.68 -11.88
C ALA A 221 33.12 -5.47 -11.77
N PHE A 222 32.51 -4.68 -12.66
CA PHE A 222 31.06 -4.48 -12.72
C PHE A 222 30.33 -5.72 -13.27
N ASP A 223 30.83 -6.30 -14.36
CA ASP A 223 30.22 -7.46 -15.03
C ASP A 223 30.48 -8.78 -14.26
N ALA A 224 31.60 -8.85 -13.54
CA ALA A 224 31.90 -9.95 -12.62
C ALA A 224 30.88 -10.06 -11.47
N VAL A 225 30.35 -8.94 -10.97
CA VAL A 225 29.33 -8.94 -9.90
C VAL A 225 27.95 -9.35 -10.46
N GLU A 226 27.62 -8.96 -11.69
CA GLU A 226 26.36 -9.35 -12.36
C GLU A 226 26.30 -10.86 -12.66
N THR A 227 27.44 -11.48 -13.01
CA THR A 227 27.52 -12.94 -13.19
C THR A 227 27.35 -13.72 -11.88
N HIS A 228 27.91 -13.25 -10.76
CA HIS A 228 27.68 -13.88 -9.44
C HIS A 228 26.21 -13.76 -8.98
N ALA A 229 25.58 -12.60 -9.18
CA ALA A 229 24.16 -12.41 -8.85
C ALA A 229 23.24 -13.29 -9.72
N SER A 230 23.57 -13.44 -11.00
CA SER A 230 22.85 -14.31 -11.92
C SER A 230 22.92 -15.78 -11.48
N HIS A 231 24.11 -16.28 -11.10
CA HIS A 231 24.28 -17.62 -10.53
C HIS A 231 23.44 -17.83 -9.25
N GLY A 232 23.39 -16.86 -8.34
CA GLY A 232 22.57 -16.95 -7.11
C GLY A 232 21.07 -17.08 -7.38
N VAL A 233 20.53 -16.35 -8.36
CA VAL A 233 19.12 -16.44 -8.77
C VAL A 233 18.79 -17.79 -9.41
N ILE A 234 19.75 -18.39 -10.14
CA ILE A 234 19.57 -19.69 -10.80
C ILE A 234 19.50 -20.85 -9.79
N TRP A 235 20.37 -20.85 -8.77
CA TRP A 235 20.35 -21.90 -7.74
C TRP A 235 19.03 -21.89 -6.94
N HIS A 236 18.45 -20.71 -6.67
CA HIS A 236 17.18 -20.60 -5.96
C HIS A 236 15.97 -21.04 -6.80
N PHE A 237 15.99 -20.84 -8.13
CA PHE A 237 14.94 -21.36 -9.01
C PHE A 237 15.02 -22.88 -9.23
N SER A 238 16.21 -23.48 -9.15
CA SER A 238 16.40 -24.93 -9.29
C SER A 238 15.95 -25.73 -8.06
N LEU A 239 16.23 -25.22 -6.84
CA LEU A 239 15.84 -25.88 -5.58
C LEU A 239 14.32 -25.90 -5.31
N GLY A 240 13.55 -25.00 -5.90
CA GLY A 240 12.08 -25.00 -5.80
C GLY A 240 11.38 -26.15 -6.56
N SER A 241 12.10 -26.87 -7.41
CA SER A 241 11.56 -27.99 -8.20
C SER A 241 11.93 -29.38 -7.65
N SER A 242 12.76 -29.46 -6.60
CA SER A 242 13.21 -30.71 -5.96
C SER A 242 13.10 -30.62 -4.44
N LEU A 243 11.89 -30.49 -3.89
CA LEU A 243 11.61 -30.78 -2.48
C LEU A 243 10.89 -32.12 -2.35
N HIS A 244 11.50 -33.18 -2.89
CA HIS A 244 11.14 -34.54 -2.51
C HIS A 244 12.29 -35.51 -2.32
N GLU A 245 13.56 -35.06 -2.35
CA GLU A 245 14.67 -35.94 -2.03
C GLU A 245 15.82 -35.23 -1.31
N LEU A 246 16.08 -35.75 -0.11
CA LEU A 246 17.31 -35.75 0.65
C LEU A 246 17.62 -34.56 1.58
N ALA A 247 17.62 -34.93 2.86
CA ALA A 247 17.96 -34.15 4.03
C ALA A 247 19.49 -34.04 4.23
N ALA A 248 19.95 -32.81 4.54
CA ALA A 248 21.05 -32.41 5.43
C ALA A 248 22.52 -32.85 5.13
N PRO A 249 23.54 -32.22 5.77
CA PRO A 249 23.65 -30.86 6.31
C PRO A 249 24.85 -30.05 5.76
N PHE A 250 24.76 -28.74 5.93
CA PHE A 250 25.84 -27.76 5.76
C PHE A 250 27.03 -28.02 6.71
N CYS A 251 28.25 -27.88 6.20
CA CYS A 251 29.41 -27.51 7.00
C CYS A 251 30.31 -26.52 6.25
N VAL A 252 30.82 -25.58 7.02
CA VAL A 252 31.52 -24.33 6.73
C VAL A 252 32.89 -24.55 6.07
N LEU A 253 33.32 -23.70 5.13
CA LEU A 253 34.58 -22.96 5.28
C LEU A 253 34.72 -21.76 4.32
N SER A 254 34.94 -20.63 4.95
CA SER A 254 35.45 -19.35 4.44
C SER A 254 36.93 -19.47 4.07
N ALA A 255 37.37 -18.82 2.98
CA ALA A 255 38.54 -17.92 2.95
C ALA A 255 39.14 -17.74 1.54
N ALA A 256 39.62 -16.50 1.31
CA ALA A 256 40.74 -16.07 0.47
C ALA A 256 40.38 -15.21 -0.76
N ILE A 257 40.40 -13.89 -0.53
CA ILE A 257 40.67 -12.84 -1.53
C ILE A 257 42.19 -12.60 -1.51
N PRO A 258 42.89 -12.56 -2.66
CA PRO A 258 44.15 -11.86 -2.75
C PRO A 258 44.00 -10.51 -3.48
N ILE A 259 44.82 -9.57 -3.02
CA ILE A 259 45.02 -8.19 -3.51
C ILE A 259 45.62 -8.21 -4.91
#